data_AF-A0A843QXZ6-F1
#
_entry.id   AF-A0A843QXZ6-F1
#
_cell.length_a   1.000
_cell.length_b   1.000
_cell.length_c   1.000
_cell.angle_alpha   90.00
_cell.angle_beta   90.00
_cell.angle_gamma   90.00
#
_symmetry.space_group_name_H-M   'P 1'
#
loop_
_entity.id
_entity.type
_entity.pdbx_description
1 polymer ?
#
loop_
_entity_poly.entity_id
_entity_poly.type
_entity_poly.pdbx_seq_one_letter_code
_entity_poly.pdbx_strand_id
1 'polypeptide(L)'
;MAVKEGTVAFEETTPYNRLFDLDVLIKEGETAHSLSRGELNLPVRTCLICGRPAKECGRSRRHTVAGLQERVAVLIKQAIQAN
;
A
#
# COMPACT_ATOMS: atom_id res chain seq x y z
N MET A 1 8.16 13.87 6.22
CA MET A 1 9.47 13.20 6.44
C MET A 1 9.88 12.52 5.14
N ALA A 2 10.99 12.95 4.52
CA ALA A 2 11.29 12.67 3.10
C ALA A 2 11.32 11.17 2.72
N VAL A 3 11.81 10.30 3.61
CA VAL A 3 11.89 8.85 3.31
C VAL A 3 10.49 8.24 3.17
N LYS A 4 9.58 8.50 4.12
CA LYS A 4 8.21 7.93 4.07
C LYS A 4 7.38 8.54 2.92
N GLU A 5 7.58 9.81 2.62
CA GLU A 5 6.98 10.44 1.43
C GLU A 5 7.48 9.76 0.14
N GLY A 6 8.78 9.45 0.05
CA GLY A 6 9.35 8.72 -1.07
C GLY A 6 8.80 7.30 -1.22
N THR A 7 8.58 6.57 -0.12
CA THR A 7 7.98 5.22 -0.21
C THR A 7 6.53 5.29 -0.69
N VAL A 8 5.74 6.25 -0.20
CA VAL A 8 4.36 6.47 -0.66
C VAL A 8 4.36 6.88 -2.13
N ALA A 9 5.25 7.78 -2.56
CA ALA A 9 5.36 8.16 -3.95
C ALA A 9 5.66 6.95 -4.85
N PHE A 10 6.63 6.11 -4.47
CA PHE A 10 6.95 4.88 -5.19
C PHE A 10 5.74 3.94 -5.32
N GLU A 11 5.02 3.69 -4.22
CA GLU A 11 3.84 2.83 -4.20
C GLU A 11 2.74 3.32 -5.15
N GLU A 12 2.59 4.65 -5.30
CA GLU A 12 1.56 5.26 -6.15
C GLU A 12 2.03 5.55 -7.59
N THR A 13 3.33 5.38 -7.93
CA THR A 13 3.87 5.66 -9.27
C THR A 13 3.23 4.82 -10.36
N THR A 14 3.02 3.53 -10.12
CA THR A 14 2.40 2.61 -11.08
C THR A 14 1.38 1.72 -10.38
N PRO A 15 0.35 1.23 -11.09
CA PRO A 15 -0.65 0.34 -10.48
C PRO A 15 -0.04 -0.90 -9.80
N TYR A 16 1.04 -1.45 -10.34
CA TYR A 16 1.68 -2.64 -9.82
C TYR A 16 2.64 -2.37 -8.64
N ASN A 17 3.18 -1.15 -8.51
CA ASN A 17 3.95 -0.76 -7.33
C ASN A 17 3.10 -0.78 -6.05
N ARG A 18 1.77 -0.71 -6.18
CA ARG A 18 0.83 -0.84 -5.05
C ARG A 18 0.84 -2.22 -4.37
N LEU A 19 1.51 -3.21 -4.97
CA LEU A 19 1.73 -4.53 -4.37
C LEU A 19 2.81 -4.53 -3.29
N PHE A 20 3.70 -3.54 -3.30
CA PHE A 20 4.72 -3.40 -2.26
C PHE A 20 4.10 -2.82 -0.98
N ASP A 21 4.72 -3.14 0.15
CA ASP A 21 4.36 -2.61 1.47
C ASP A 21 5.65 -2.05 2.09
N LEU A 22 5.84 -0.75 1.96
CA LEU A 22 7.09 -0.09 2.36
C LEU A 22 6.92 0.68 3.67
N ASP A 23 7.49 0.11 4.73
CA ASP A 23 7.54 0.71 6.07
C ASP A 23 8.81 1.53 6.30
N VAL A 24 8.66 2.63 7.03
CA VAL A 24 9.78 3.47 7.50
C VAL A 24 9.74 3.45 9.00
N LEU A 25 10.77 2.87 9.61
CA LEU A 25 10.89 2.80 11.06
C LEU A 25 11.70 3.99 11.58
N ILE A 26 11.19 4.67 12.60
CA ILE A 26 11.93 5.68 13.37
C ILE A 26 12.27 5.09 14.73
N LYS A 27 13.47 5.38 15.20
CA LYS A 27 13.90 5.10 16.57
C LYS A 27 13.78 6.36 17.43
N GLU A 28 13.03 6.27 18.52
CA GLU A 28 12.92 7.28 19.57
C GLU A 28 13.35 6.66 20.91
N GLY A 29 14.52 7.03 21.39
CA GLY A 29 15.14 6.39 22.55
C GLY A 29 15.36 4.89 22.33
N GLU A 30 14.85 4.07 23.25
CA GLU A 30 14.91 2.60 23.15
C GLU A 30 13.74 1.99 22.36
N THR A 31 12.81 2.82 21.86
CA THR A 31 11.63 2.36 21.13
C THR A 31 11.78 2.61 19.63
N ALA A 32 11.22 1.73 18.81
CA ALA A 32 11.08 1.94 17.37
C ALA A 32 9.61 1.82 16.97
N HIS A 33 9.15 2.70 16.09
CA HIS A 33 7.79 2.66 15.55
C HIS A 33 7.82 2.85 14.02
N SER A 34 6.81 2.31 13.33
CA SER A 34 6.62 2.59 11.91
C SER A 34 5.87 3.90 11.72
N LEU A 35 6.40 4.77 10.88
CA LEU A 35 5.69 5.96 10.42
C LEU A 35 4.49 5.55 9.57
N SER A 36 3.31 5.91 10.06
CA SER A 36 2.08 5.79 9.31
C SER A 36 1.90 6.94 8.30
N ARG A 37 1.04 6.71 7.30
CA ARG A 37 0.63 7.77 6.36
C ARG A 37 -0.11 8.91 7.08
N GLY A 38 -0.87 8.59 8.14
CA GLY A 38 -1.68 9.56 8.88
C GLY A 38 -0.84 10.58 9.64
N GLU A 39 0.28 10.16 10.23
CA GLU A 39 1.23 11.05 10.92
C GLU A 39 1.80 12.15 10.03
N LEU A 40 1.83 11.92 8.70
CA LEU A 40 2.33 12.87 7.70
C LEU A 40 1.21 13.50 6.85
N ASN A 41 -0.06 13.35 7.24
CA ASN A 41 -1.22 13.80 6.45
C ASN A 41 -1.23 13.29 5.00
N LEU A 42 -0.64 12.11 4.75
CA LEU A 42 -0.59 11.50 3.43
C LEU A 42 -1.89 10.73 3.13
N PRO A 43 -2.28 10.61 1.84
CA PRO A 43 -3.48 9.87 1.46
C PRO A 43 -3.47 8.42 1.94
N VAL A 44 -4.60 7.97 2.46
CA VAL A 44 -4.75 6.58 2.92
C VAL A 44 -4.59 5.58 1.77
N ARG A 45 -4.04 4.40 2.07
CA ARG A 45 -3.96 3.32 1.07
C ARG A 45 -5.37 2.89 0.66
N THR A 46 -5.65 2.94 -0.63
CA THR A 46 -6.94 2.54 -1.20
C THR A 46 -6.98 1.04 -1.50
N CYS A 47 -8.17 0.44 -1.55
CA CYS A 47 -8.35 -0.96 -1.89
C CYS A 47 -7.98 -1.19 -3.36
N LEU A 48 -7.27 -2.29 -3.64
CA LEU A 48 -6.86 -2.67 -5.00
C LEU A 48 -8.05 -2.92 -5.94
N ILE A 49 -9.22 -3.24 -5.37
CA ILE A 49 -10.45 -3.59 -6.11
C ILE A 49 -11.39 -2.40 -6.25
N CYS A 50 -11.73 -1.72 -5.15
CA CYS A 50 -12.83 -0.73 -5.14
C CYS A 50 -12.42 0.71 -4.79
N GLY A 51 -11.13 0.99 -4.55
CA GLY A 51 -10.66 2.35 -4.27
C GLY A 51 -11.01 2.94 -2.89
N ARG A 52 -11.89 2.29 -2.10
CA ARG A 52 -12.17 2.68 -0.70
C ARG A 52 -10.95 2.47 0.20
N PRO A 53 -10.89 3.05 1.42
CA PRO A 53 -9.78 2.77 2.34
C PRO A 53 -9.55 1.27 2.53
N ALA A 54 -8.32 0.81 2.32
CA ALA A 54 -7.99 -0.63 2.31
C ALA A 54 -8.26 -1.31 3.66
N LYS A 55 -8.01 -0.60 4.76
CA LYS A 55 -8.27 -1.09 6.13
C LYS A 55 -9.75 -1.42 6.36
N GLU A 56 -10.65 -0.62 5.82
CA GLU A 56 -12.10 -0.88 5.91
C GLU A 56 -12.49 -2.15 5.17
N CYS A 57 -12.00 -2.31 3.93
CA CYS A 57 -12.30 -3.48 3.11
C CYS A 57 -11.77 -4.77 3.73
N GLY A 58 -10.57 -4.74 4.32
CA GLY A 58 -9.99 -5.87 5.04
C GLY A 58 -10.80 -6.24 6.28
N ARG A 59 -11.18 -5.25 7.10
CA ARG A 59 -11.98 -5.46 8.31
C ARG A 59 -13.37 -6.04 8.00
N SER A 60 -14.03 -5.54 6.96
CA SER A 60 -15.38 -5.98 6.60
C SER A 60 -15.41 -7.20 5.68
N ARG A 61 -14.25 -7.76 5.31
CA ARG A 61 -14.12 -8.80 4.26
C ARG A 61 -14.97 -8.48 3.02
N ARG A 62 -14.91 -7.22 2.57
CA ARG A 62 -15.77 -6.69 1.50
C ARG A 62 -15.65 -7.47 0.18
N HIS A 63 -14.47 -8.02 -0.07
CA HIS A 63 -14.16 -8.76 -1.28
C HIS A 63 -13.74 -10.18 -0.90
N THR A 64 -14.02 -11.12 -1.80
CA THR A 64 -13.56 -12.51 -1.65
C THR A 64 -12.05 -12.56 -1.79
N VAL A 65 -11.43 -13.58 -1.18
CA VAL A 65 -10.00 -13.85 -1.35
C VAL A 65 -9.67 -14.08 -2.82
N ALA A 66 -10.51 -14.83 -3.55
CA ALA A 66 -10.36 -15.07 -4.98
C ALA A 66 -10.34 -13.76 -5.79
N GLY A 67 -11.28 -12.83 -5.55
CA GLY A 67 -11.29 -11.54 -6.25
C GLY A 67 -10.06 -10.67 -5.95
N LEU A 68 -9.51 -10.76 -4.73
CA LEU A 68 -8.24 -10.10 -4.40
C LEU A 68 -7.06 -10.75 -5.13
N GLN A 69 -6.99 -12.08 -5.17
CA GLN A 69 -5.95 -12.82 -5.89
C GLN A 69 -6.00 -12.54 -7.39
N GLU A 70 -7.18 -12.49 -8.00
CA GLU A 70 -7.36 -12.10 -9.40
C GLU A 70 -6.83 -10.70 -9.67
N ARG A 71 -7.16 -9.74 -8.81
CA ARG A 71 -6.68 -8.36 -8.95
C ARG A 71 -5.16 -8.28 -8.81
N VAL A 72 -4.57 -8.99 -7.85
CA VAL A 72 -3.12 -9.08 -7.67
C VAL A 72 -2.46 -9.71 -8.90
N ALA A 73 -3.01 -10.78 -9.44
CA ALA A 73 -2.48 -11.44 -10.65
C ALA A 73 -2.48 -10.50 -11.86
N VAL A 74 -3.51 -9.66 -12.03
CA VAL A 74 -3.54 -8.63 -13.08
C VAL A 74 -2.38 -7.63 -12.89
N LEU A 75 -2.14 -7.15 -11.68
CA LEU A 75 -1.05 -6.22 -11.38
C LEU A 75 0.33 -6.85 -11.64
N ILE A 76 0.52 -8.12 -11.28
CA ILE A 76 1.77 -8.86 -11.57
C ILE A 76 1.99 -9.00 -13.08
N LYS A 77 0.96 -9.36 -13.85
CA LYS A 77 1.06 -9.45 -15.31
C LYS A 77 1.46 -8.11 -15.94
N GLN A 78 0.89 -7.01 -15.45
CA GLN A 78 1.26 -5.66 -15.91
C GLN A 78 2.74 -5.35 -15.62
N ALA A 79 3.25 -5.72 -14.45
CA ALA A 79 4.66 -5.52 -14.11
C ALA A 79 5.60 -6.32 -15.02
N ILE A 80 5.25 -7.56 -15.36
CA ILE A 80 6.05 -8.42 -16.24
C ILE A 80 6.07 -7.87 -17.67
N GLN A 81 4.96 -7.33 -18.16
CA GLN A 81 4.86 -6.79 -19.53
C GLN A 81 5.51 -5.42 -19.71
N ALA A 82 5.79 -4.71 -18.61
CA ALA A 82 6.43 -3.39 -18.63
C ALA A 82 7.97 -3.45 -18.71
N ASN A 83 8.54 -4.67 -18.70
CA ASN A 83 9.98 -4.94 -18.78
C ASN A 83 10.38 -5.53 -20.14
#